data_AF-A0A2K5TKQ1-F1
#
_entry.id   AF-A0A2K5TKQ1-F1
#
_cell.length_a   1.000
_cell.length_b   1.000
_cell.length_c   1.000
_cell.angle_alpha   90.00
_cell.angle_beta   90.00
_cell.angle_gamma   90.00
#
_symmetry.space_group_name_H-M   'P 1'
#
loop_
_entity.id
_entity.type
_entity.pdbx_description
1 polymer ?
#
loop_
_entity_poly.entity_id
_entity_poly.type
_entity_poly.pdbx_seq_one_letter_code
_entity_poly.pdbx_strand_id
1 'polypeptide(L)'
;MDTLSDLKMKEYKRSTLNELVDYITISRGCLTEQTYPEVVRMVSCNIFRTLPPSDSNEFDPEEDEPTLEASWPHLQLVYEFFIRFLESQEFQPSIAKKYIDQKFVLQLLELFDSEDPRERDYLKTVLHRIYGKFLGLRAFIRKQINNIFLR
;
A
#
# COMPACT_ATOMS: atom_id res chain seq x y z
N MET A 1 20.81 12.01 16.57
CA MET A 1 20.38 12.59 15.28
C MET A 1 19.82 13.96 15.58
N ASP A 2 20.18 14.95 14.76
CA ASP A 2 19.71 16.33 14.92
C ASP A 2 18.24 16.41 14.48
N THR A 3 17.34 16.70 15.41
CA THR A 3 15.87 16.65 15.20
C THR A 3 15.41 17.59 14.08
N LEU A 4 16.12 18.69 13.86
CA LEU A 4 15.87 19.62 12.75
C LEU A 4 16.21 19.01 11.39
N SER A 5 17.30 18.22 11.32
CA SER A 5 17.69 17.52 10.10
C SER A 5 16.65 16.45 9.72
N ASP A 6 16.10 15.74 10.71
CA ASP A 6 15.07 14.72 10.49
C ASP A 6 13.76 15.33 9.97
N LEU A 7 13.34 16.47 10.52
CA LEU A 7 12.15 17.20 10.04
C LEU A 7 12.32 17.64 8.58
N LYS A 8 13.49 18.16 8.23
CA LYS A 8 13.80 18.57 6.85
C LYS A 8 13.77 17.38 5.88
N MET A 9 14.33 16.24 6.27
CA MET A 9 14.34 15.03 5.44
C MET A 9 12.93 14.44 5.25
N LYS A 10 12.10 14.47 6.29
CA LYS A 10 10.69 14.08 6.21
C LYS A 10 9.93 14.96 5.23
N GLU A 11 10.15 16.28 5.26
CA GLU A 11 9.49 17.19 4.32
C GLU A 11 9.97 16.98 2.89
N TYR A 12 11.27 16.74 2.69
CA TYR A 12 11.81 16.42 1.37
C TYR A 12 11.17 15.14 0.79
N LYS A 13 11.10 14.06 1.58
CA LYS A 13 10.41 12.82 1.19
C LYS A 13 8.96 13.09 0.80
N ARG A 14 8.25 13.92 1.57
CA ARG A 14 6.85 14.28 1.29
C ARG A 14 6.70 14.99 -0.06
N SER A 15 7.52 16.01 -0.33
CA SER A 15 7.54 16.72 -1.61
C SER A 15 7.81 15.77 -2.78
N THR A 16 8.84 14.93 -2.66
CA THR A 16 9.20 13.97 -3.71
C THR A 16 8.08 12.96 -3.98
N LEU A 17 7.42 12.43 -2.95
CA LEU A 17 6.29 11.52 -3.13
C LEU A 17 5.10 12.21 -3.81
N ASN A 18 4.83 13.47 -3.46
CA ASN A 18 3.77 14.25 -4.10
C ASN A 18 4.07 14.47 -5.59
N GLU A 19 5.31 14.86 -5.92
CA GLU A 19 5.75 15.01 -7.31
C GLU A 19 5.64 13.70 -8.10
N LEU A 20 5.92 12.55 -7.48
CA LEU A 20 5.76 11.25 -8.12
C LEU A 20 4.28 10.91 -8.41
N VAL A 21 3.37 11.26 -7.50
CA VAL A 21 1.91 11.12 -7.71
C VAL A 21 1.44 11.98 -8.89
N ASP A 22 1.90 13.23 -8.96
CA ASP A 22 1.55 14.12 -10.07
C ASP A 22 2.14 13.62 -11.38
N TYR A 23 3.41 13.20 -11.36
CA TYR A 23 4.13 12.71 -12.53
C TYR A 23 3.46 11.49 -13.16
N ILE A 24 3.11 10.48 -12.36
CA ILE A 24 2.44 9.26 -12.87
C ILE A 24 1.02 9.51 -13.36
N THR A 25 0.37 10.55 -12.84
CA THR A 25 -1.00 10.93 -13.23
C THR A 25 -1.02 11.67 -14.57
N ILE A 26 -0.04 12.53 -14.82
CA ILE A 26 -0.03 13.45 -15.98
C ILE A 26 0.82 12.91 -17.14
N SER A 27 1.91 12.21 -16.85
CA SER A 27 2.91 11.83 -17.86
C SER A 27 2.52 10.55 -18.58
N ARG A 28 2.55 10.59 -19.92
CA ARG A 28 2.39 9.41 -20.77
C ARG A 28 3.73 8.72 -21.02
N GLY A 29 3.72 7.40 -21.16
CA GLY A 29 4.90 6.60 -21.46
C GLY A 29 5.87 6.43 -20.28
N CYS A 30 5.47 6.81 -19.06
CA CYS A 30 6.32 6.70 -17.87
C CYS A 30 6.45 5.25 -17.35
N LEU A 31 5.49 4.37 -17.70
CA LEU A 31 5.45 2.97 -17.27
C LEU A 31 6.21 2.05 -18.22
N THR A 32 7.54 2.16 -18.21
CA THR A 32 8.42 1.23 -18.91
C THR A 32 8.57 -0.08 -18.15
N GLU A 33 9.05 -1.15 -18.80
CA GLU A 33 9.30 -2.44 -18.13
C GLU A 33 10.23 -2.34 -16.92
N GLN A 34 11.20 -1.43 -16.96
CA GLN A 34 12.16 -1.18 -15.89
C GLN A 34 11.54 -0.42 -14.71
N THR A 35 10.43 0.30 -14.93
CA THR A 35 9.74 1.07 -13.90
C THR A 35 8.99 0.15 -12.91
N TYR A 36 8.43 -0.98 -13.38
CA TYR A 36 7.64 -1.91 -12.56
C TYR A 36 8.36 -2.44 -11.31
N PRO A 37 9.57 -3.03 -11.41
CA PRO A 37 10.27 -3.53 -10.22
C PRO A 37 10.56 -2.40 -9.22
N GLU A 38 10.95 -1.21 -9.69
CA GLU A 38 11.27 -0.08 -8.81
C GLU A 38 10.05 0.47 -8.09
N VAL A 39 8.91 0.56 -8.77
CA VAL A 39 7.64 0.95 -8.16
C VAL A 39 7.22 -0.05 -7.08
N VAL A 40 7.20 -1.34 -7.42
CA VAL A 40 6.78 -2.38 -6.47
C VAL A 40 7.73 -2.44 -5.28
N ARG A 41 9.05 -2.29 -5.50
CA ARG A 41 10.04 -2.22 -4.43
C ARG A 41 9.84 -1.00 -3.54
N MET A 42 9.66 0.19 -4.13
CA MET A 42 9.43 1.43 -3.37
C MET A 42 8.17 1.33 -2.50
N VAL A 43 7.07 0.83 -3.05
CA VAL A 43 5.82 0.62 -2.30
C VAL A 43 6.05 -0.40 -1.19
N SER A 44 6.63 -1.56 -1.50
CA SER A 44 6.88 -2.63 -0.54
C SER A 44 7.74 -2.16 0.65
N CYS A 45 8.80 -1.39 0.39
CA CYS A 45 9.67 -0.86 1.43
C CYS A 45 9.01 0.20 2.32
N ASN A 46 7.89 0.79 1.91
CA ASN A 46 7.20 1.80 2.70
C ASN A 46 5.98 1.24 3.44
N ILE A 47 5.19 0.36 2.80
CA ILE A 47 3.92 -0.11 3.38
C ILE A 47 4.07 -1.38 4.22
N PHE A 48 4.93 -2.33 3.80
CA PHE A 48 5.05 -3.61 4.50
C PHE A 48 5.88 -3.46 5.75
N ARG A 49 5.19 -3.53 6.89
CA ARG A 49 5.74 -3.43 8.23
C ARG A 49 4.97 -4.35 9.16
N THR A 50 5.60 -4.76 10.25
CA THR A 50 4.90 -5.37 11.37
C THR A 50 4.05 -4.30 12.03
N LEU A 51 2.74 -4.54 12.13
CA LEU A 51 1.85 -3.65 12.87
C LEU A 51 2.20 -3.72 14.37
N PRO A 52 2.06 -2.61 15.12
CA PRO A 52 2.21 -2.66 16.56
C PRO A 52 1.23 -3.69 17.15
N PRO A 53 1.60 -4.40 18.23
CA PRO A 53 0.66 -5.29 18.88
C PRO A 53 -0.56 -4.46 19.33
N SER A 54 -1.77 -4.92 18.99
CA SER A 54 -2.97 -4.35 19.58
C SER A 54 -2.94 -4.63 21.08
N ASP A 55 -2.97 -3.57 21.89
CA ASP A 55 -2.87 -3.65 23.36
C ASP A 55 -4.11 -4.29 24.01
N SER A 56 -5.12 -4.66 23.23
CA SER A 56 -6.46 -4.95 23.74
C SER A 56 -6.95 -6.34 23.31
N ASN A 57 -6.96 -7.26 24.28
CA ASN A 57 -7.85 -8.44 24.27
C ASN A 57 -9.34 -8.04 24.47
N GLU A 58 -9.61 -6.75 24.63
CA GLU A 58 -10.92 -6.13 24.89
C GLU A 58 -11.13 -4.90 24.01
N PHE A 59 -10.74 -4.94 22.73
CA PHE A 59 -10.99 -3.82 21.81
C PHE A 59 -12.49 -3.66 21.60
N ASP A 60 -13.05 -2.54 22.04
CA ASP A 60 -14.43 -2.17 21.73
C ASP A 60 -14.42 -1.21 20.53
N PRO A 61 -14.83 -1.67 19.33
CA PRO A 61 -14.85 -0.85 18.13
C PRO A 61 -15.80 0.36 18.20
N GLU A 62 -16.68 0.43 19.20
CA GLU A 62 -17.57 1.58 19.45
C GLU A 62 -16.98 2.59 20.46
N GLU A 63 -16.14 2.16 21.40
CA GLU A 63 -15.62 3.01 22.49
C GLU A 63 -14.14 3.42 22.31
N ASP A 64 -13.31 2.61 21.67
CA ASP A 64 -11.88 2.85 21.56
C ASP A 64 -11.51 3.83 20.43
N GLU A 65 -10.71 4.85 20.77
CA GLU A 65 -10.14 5.75 19.75
C GLU A 65 -9.12 4.99 18.89
N PRO A 66 -9.23 5.02 17.55
CA PRO A 66 -8.33 4.26 16.68
C PRO A 66 -6.91 4.81 16.78
N THR A 67 -5.92 3.93 16.95
CA THR A 67 -4.51 4.32 16.88
C THR A 67 -4.19 4.83 15.48
N LEU A 68 -3.87 6.12 15.38
CA LEU A 68 -3.51 6.76 14.11
C LEU A 68 -2.03 6.55 13.79
N GLU A 69 -1.74 6.18 12.55
CA GLU A 69 -0.37 5.98 12.09
C GLU A 69 0.38 7.32 11.98
N ALA A 70 1.48 7.46 12.74
CA ALA A 70 2.26 8.69 12.80
C ALA A 70 2.93 9.04 11.45
N SER A 71 3.22 8.02 10.63
CA SER A 71 3.80 8.20 9.29
C SER A 71 2.76 8.42 8.19
N TRP A 72 1.48 8.60 8.54
CA TRP A 72 0.38 8.74 7.59
C TRP A 72 0.60 9.78 6.49
N PRO A 73 1.16 10.99 6.76
CA PRO A 73 1.41 11.99 5.70
C PRO A 73 2.30 11.48 4.56
N HIS A 74 3.16 10.48 4.81
CA HIS A 74 3.96 9.83 3.78
C HIS A 74 3.28 8.59 3.21
N LEU A 75 2.69 7.75 4.08
CA LEU A 75 2.02 6.52 3.64
C LEU A 75 0.84 6.79 2.73
N GLN A 76 0.06 7.82 3.01
CA GLN A 76 -1.04 8.27 2.15
C GLN A 76 -0.55 8.49 0.71
N LEU A 77 0.57 9.18 0.53
CA LEU A 77 1.15 9.46 -0.79
C LEU A 77 1.67 8.19 -1.47
N VAL A 78 2.23 7.24 -0.72
CA VAL A 78 2.68 5.95 -1.26
C VAL A 78 1.48 5.12 -1.75
N TYR A 79 0.40 5.06 -0.97
CA TYR A 79 -0.83 4.38 -1.37
C TYR A 79 -1.49 5.04 -2.57
N GLU A 80 -1.59 6.38 -2.57
CA GLU A 80 -2.14 7.14 -3.70
C GLU A 80 -1.32 6.90 -4.98
N PHE A 81 0.01 6.98 -4.88
CA PHE A 81 0.91 6.67 -5.98
C PHE A 81 0.66 5.26 -6.52
N PHE A 82 0.54 4.26 -5.64
CA PHE A 82 0.34 2.87 -6.06
C PHE A 82 -1.03 2.65 -6.69
N ILE A 83 -2.08 3.31 -6.19
CA ILE A 83 -3.41 3.27 -6.82
C ILE A 83 -3.34 3.89 -8.22
N ARG A 84 -2.73 5.06 -8.40
CA ARG A 84 -2.57 5.70 -9.71
C ARG A 84 -1.75 4.84 -10.67
N PHE A 85 -0.69 4.20 -10.18
CA PHE A 85 0.07 3.21 -10.93
C PHE A 85 -0.79 2.05 -11.42
N LEU A 86 -1.60 1.45 -10.53
CA LEU A 86 -2.51 0.38 -10.89
C LEU A 86 -3.62 0.84 -11.83
N GLU A 87 -4.14 2.06 -11.67
CA GLU A 87 -5.24 2.62 -12.46
C GLU A 87 -4.82 3.18 -13.82
N SER A 88 -3.52 3.41 -14.04
CA SER A 88 -3.00 3.89 -15.31
C SER A 88 -3.47 3.03 -16.49
N GLN A 89 -3.87 3.70 -17.57
CA GLN A 89 -4.27 3.03 -18.82
C GLN A 89 -3.09 2.32 -19.49
N GLU A 90 -1.86 2.73 -19.18
CA GLU A 90 -0.63 2.13 -19.70
C GLU A 90 -0.16 0.95 -18.83
N PHE A 91 -0.88 0.63 -17.76
CA PHE A 91 -0.55 -0.49 -16.89
C PHE A 91 -0.69 -1.83 -17.60
N GLN A 92 0.36 -2.66 -17.54
CA GLN A 92 0.45 -3.96 -18.19
C GLN A 92 0.54 -5.08 -17.14
N PRO A 93 -0.58 -5.81 -16.87
CA PRO A 93 -0.60 -6.89 -15.90
C PRO A 93 0.38 -8.03 -16.21
N SER A 94 0.71 -8.25 -17.49
CA SER A 94 1.65 -9.27 -17.96
C SER A 94 3.08 -9.06 -17.45
N ILE A 95 3.49 -7.81 -17.27
CA ILE A 95 4.81 -7.43 -16.71
C ILE A 95 4.71 -7.40 -15.19
N ALA A 96 3.68 -6.74 -14.65
CA ALA A 96 3.50 -6.54 -13.21
C ALA A 96 3.38 -7.85 -12.42
N LYS A 97 2.80 -8.91 -13.00
CA LYS A 97 2.63 -10.22 -12.33
C LYS A 97 3.94 -10.89 -11.90
N LYS A 98 5.09 -10.44 -12.43
CA LYS A 98 6.42 -10.91 -12.01
C LYS A 98 6.82 -10.37 -10.64
N TYR A 99 6.20 -9.28 -10.19
CA TYR A 99 6.55 -8.54 -8.99
C TYR A 99 5.38 -8.47 -7.99
N ILE A 100 4.14 -8.46 -8.48
CA ILE A 100 2.92 -8.60 -7.67
C ILE A 100 2.52 -10.07 -7.68
N ASP A 101 3.10 -10.84 -6.76
CA ASP A 101 2.90 -12.28 -6.63
C ASP A 101 2.07 -12.63 -5.38
N GLN A 102 1.98 -13.92 -5.06
CA GLN A 102 1.25 -14.39 -3.87
C GLN A 102 1.86 -13.85 -2.57
N LYS A 103 3.19 -13.67 -2.52
CA LYS A 103 3.87 -13.14 -1.34
C LYS A 103 3.51 -11.67 -1.13
N PHE A 104 3.54 -10.86 -2.19
CA PHE A 104 3.09 -9.47 -2.13
C PHE A 104 1.65 -9.37 -1.61
N VAL A 105 0.75 -10.21 -2.13
CA VAL A 105 -0.66 -10.23 -1.68
C VAL A 105 -0.80 -10.64 -0.22
N LEU A 106 -0.02 -11.62 0.25
CA LEU A 106 -0.07 -12.05 1.65
C LEU A 106 0.34 -10.90 2.58
N GLN A 107 1.47 -10.24 2.30
CA GLN A 107 1.93 -9.09 3.08
C GLN A 107 0.95 -7.90 3.02
N LEU A 108 0.26 -7.72 1.89
CA LEU A 108 -0.80 -6.70 1.77
C LEU A 108 -2.02 -7.03 2.65
N LEU A 109 -2.39 -8.31 2.73
CA LEU A 109 -3.52 -8.76 3.56
C LEU A 109 -3.23 -8.62 5.06
N GLU A 110 -1.99 -8.85 5.48
CA GLU A 110 -1.56 -8.64 6.88
C GLU A 110 -1.76 -7.20 7.36
N LEU A 111 -1.71 -6.22 6.45
CA LEU A 111 -1.93 -4.81 6.81
C LEU A 111 -3.40 -4.46 7.08
N PHE A 112 -4.36 -5.34 6.76
CA PHE A 112 -5.78 -5.08 7.06
C PHE A 112 -6.09 -5.07 8.56
N ASP A 113 -5.19 -5.60 9.39
CA ASP A 113 -5.26 -5.51 10.85
C ASP A 113 -4.86 -4.12 11.38
N SER A 114 -4.54 -3.16 10.50
CA SER A 114 -4.23 -1.78 10.91
C SER A 114 -5.43 -1.13 11.61
N GLU A 115 -5.20 -0.55 12.79
CA GLU A 115 -6.22 0.19 13.55
C GLU A 115 -6.62 1.51 12.88
N ASP A 116 -5.76 2.05 12.00
CA ASP A 116 -6.05 3.28 11.27
C ASP A 116 -7.09 3.04 10.16
N PRO A 117 -8.32 3.57 10.28
CA PRO A 117 -9.38 3.36 9.28
C PRO A 117 -9.02 3.92 7.91
N ARG A 118 -8.14 4.94 7.85
CA ARG A 118 -7.70 5.54 6.60
C ARG A 118 -6.85 4.55 5.83
N GLU A 119 -5.92 3.85 6.51
CA GLU A 119 -5.09 2.83 5.88
C GLU A 119 -5.93 1.68 5.33
N ARG A 120 -6.92 1.21 6.10
CA ARG A 120 -7.83 0.14 5.66
C ARG A 120 -8.61 0.49 4.39
N ASP A 121 -9.02 1.75 4.21
CA ASP A 121 -9.75 2.18 3.01
C ASP A 121 -8.86 2.16 1.74
N TYR A 122 -7.60 2.58 1.87
CA TYR A 122 -6.61 2.48 0.80
C TYR A 122 -6.26 1.03 0.48
N LEU A 123 -6.04 0.18 1.50
CA LEU A 123 -5.78 -1.25 1.34
C LEU A 123 -6.91 -1.97 0.60
N LYS A 124 -8.17 -1.69 0.98
CA LYS A 124 -9.37 -2.19 0.30
C LYS A 124 -9.36 -1.83 -1.18
N THR A 125 -9.03 -0.58 -1.50
CA THR A 125 -8.96 -0.09 -2.88
C THR A 125 -7.84 -0.78 -3.66
N VAL A 126 -6.63 -0.86 -3.10
CA VAL A 126 -5.48 -1.54 -3.72
C VAL A 126 -5.79 -3.02 -3.98
N LEU A 127 -6.30 -3.74 -2.97
CA LEU A 127 -6.66 -5.15 -3.10
C LEU A 127 -7.73 -5.36 -4.18
N HIS A 128 -8.74 -4.49 -4.23
CA HIS A 128 -9.78 -4.54 -5.26
C HIS A 128 -9.20 -4.36 -6.68
N ARG A 129 -8.28 -3.41 -6.88
CA ARG A 129 -7.60 -3.21 -8.16
C ARG A 129 -6.73 -4.41 -8.55
N ILE A 130 -5.99 -4.99 -7.61
CA ILE A 130 -5.19 -6.21 -7.83
C ILE A 130 -6.12 -7.38 -8.19
N TYR A 131 -7.19 -7.61 -7.45
CA TYR A 131 -8.16 -8.67 -7.73
C TYR A 131 -8.81 -8.52 -9.12
N GLY A 132 -9.10 -7.28 -9.53
CA GLY A 132 -9.63 -6.95 -10.85
C GLY A 132 -8.65 -7.30 -11.98
N LYS A 133 -7.38 -6.90 -11.84
CA LYS A 133 -6.35 -6.99 -12.89
C LYS A 133 -5.64 -8.33 -12.98
N PHE A 134 -5.52 -9.08 -11.88
CA PHE A 134 -4.77 -10.32 -11.81
C PHE A 134 -5.68 -11.54 -11.62
N LEU A 135 -6.19 -12.09 -12.73
CA LEU A 135 -7.07 -13.28 -12.70
C LEU A 135 -6.43 -14.47 -11.96
N GLY A 136 -5.13 -14.69 -12.14
CA GLY A 136 -4.38 -15.78 -11.51
C GLY A 136 -4.25 -15.66 -9.98
N LEU A 137 -4.42 -14.47 -9.41
CA LEU A 137 -4.34 -14.26 -7.96
C LEU A 137 -5.71 -14.40 -7.27
N ARG A 138 -6.82 -14.40 -8.01
CA ARG A 138 -8.17 -14.37 -7.42
C ARG A 138 -8.46 -15.56 -6.49
N ALA A 139 -8.09 -16.77 -6.91
CA ALA A 139 -8.31 -17.97 -6.11
C ALA A 139 -7.49 -17.93 -4.80
N PHE A 140 -6.25 -17.45 -4.89
CA PHE A 140 -5.38 -17.27 -3.74
C PHE A 140 -5.93 -16.20 -2.78
N ILE A 141 -6.30 -15.02 -3.28
CA ILE A 141 -6.89 -13.93 -2.47
C ILE A 141 -8.12 -14.42 -1.70
N ARG A 142 -9.07 -15.09 -2.37
CA ARG A 142 -10.27 -15.63 -1.70
C ARG A 142 -9.92 -16.64 -0.61
N LYS A 143 -8.96 -17.54 -0.87
CA LYS A 143 -8.51 -18.52 0.11
C LYS A 143 -7.91 -17.83 1.34
N GLN A 144 -7.05 -16.82 1.16
CA GLN A 144 -6.43 -16.11 2.27
C GLN A 144 -7.44 -15.31 3.09
N ILE A 145 -8.36 -14.60 2.43
CA ILE A 145 -9.45 -13.88 3.10
C ILE A 145 -10.31 -14.86 3.93
N ASN A 146 -10.67 -16.02 3.39
CA ASN A 146 -11.41 -17.03 4.15
C ASN A 146 -10.63 -17.53 5.36
N ASN A 147 -9.32 -17.75 5.23
CA ASN A 147 -8.48 -18.14 6.36
C ASN A 147 -8.45 -17.07 7.45
N ILE A 148 -8.42 -15.79 7.08
CA ILE A 148 -8.46 -14.66 8.03
C ILE A 148 -9.80 -14.63 8.77
N PHE A 149 -10.93 -14.85 8.07
CA PHE A 149 -12.25 -14.90 8.71
C PHE A 149 -12.50 -16.14 9.58
N LEU A 150 -11.79 -17.24 9.34
CA LEU A 150 -11.90 -18.49 10.10
C LEU A 150 -10.91 -18.58 11.27
N ARG A 151 -9.97 -17.64 11.37
CA ARG A 151 -9.03 -17.52 12.48
C ARG A 151 -9.71 -16.87 13.68
#